data_AF-A0A957H9I6-F1
#
_entry.id   AF-A0A957H9I6-F1
#
_cell.length_a   1.000
_cell.length_b   1.000
_cell.length_c   1.000
_cell.angle_alpha   90.00
_cell.angle_beta   90.00
_cell.angle_gamma   90.00
#
_symmetry.space_group_name_H-M   'P 1'
#
loop_
_entity.id
_entity.type
_entity.pdbx_description
1 polymer ?
#
loop_
_entity_poly.entity_id
_entity_poly.type
_entity_poly.pdbx_seq_one_letter_code
_entity_poly.pdbx_strand_id
1 'polypeptide(L)'
;MKPESAPSNGWETTSVRSQWLNQHDAGRLISFSLPCPEVDFAAILAAAAGSSRFLWRDPDGVTLAGFGTATNLIAYGSERVSQIQAQAQQLFASARLLADTPALAAPRLFGGFAFRPDFVPDNIWTAFGPAHFVLPHYQYLEQGAERWLTINAFIAPDDDPAAILPQ
;
A
#
# COMPACT_ATOMS: atom_id res chain seq x y z
N MET A 1 43.21 -33.36 22.46
CA MET A 1 41.91 -32.67 22.61
C MET A 1 42.00 -31.33 21.88
N LYS A 2 41.50 -31.27 20.66
CA LYS A 2 41.33 -30.04 19.87
C LYS A 2 39.83 -29.71 19.94
N PRO A 3 39.41 -28.47 20.22
CA PRO A 3 38.03 -28.08 19.96
C PRO A 3 37.83 -27.88 18.46
N GLU A 4 36.76 -28.50 18.00
CA GLU A 4 36.25 -28.64 16.65
C GLU A 4 35.63 -27.33 16.15
N SER A 5 35.95 -26.98 14.92
CA SER A 5 35.45 -25.81 14.18
C SER A 5 33.97 -25.97 13.84
N ALA A 6 33.13 -25.06 14.31
CA ALA A 6 31.73 -24.96 13.92
C ALA A 6 31.58 -24.51 12.45
N PRO A 7 30.61 -25.06 11.69
CA PRO A 7 30.40 -24.67 10.30
C PRO A 7 29.78 -23.27 10.20
N SER A 8 30.36 -22.44 9.34
CA SER A 8 29.85 -21.13 8.95
C SER A 8 28.63 -21.28 8.03
N ASN A 9 27.43 -21.21 8.58
CA ASN A 9 26.21 -21.07 7.78
C ASN A 9 26.01 -19.61 7.39
N GLY A 10 26.54 -19.25 6.22
CA GLY A 10 26.23 -18.01 5.52
C GLY A 10 24.82 -18.09 4.94
N TRP A 11 23.84 -17.57 5.68
CA TRP A 11 22.54 -17.24 5.11
C TRP A 11 22.67 -15.89 4.40
N GLU A 12 22.62 -15.94 3.08
CA GLU A 12 22.65 -14.79 2.19
C GLU A 12 21.46 -13.87 2.49
N THR A 13 21.71 -12.68 3.03
CA THR A 13 20.70 -11.62 3.23
C THR A 13 20.45 -10.81 1.95
N THR A 14 20.73 -11.39 0.79
CA THR A 14 20.82 -10.66 -0.49
C THR A 14 19.52 -10.70 -1.31
N SER A 15 18.52 -11.51 -0.93
CA SER A 15 17.36 -11.74 -1.81
C SER A 15 16.18 -10.76 -1.66
N VAL A 16 16.03 -10.04 -0.55
CA VAL A 16 14.92 -9.06 -0.43
C VAL A 16 15.32 -7.69 -0.97
N ARG A 17 16.54 -7.21 -0.70
CA ARG A 17 16.98 -5.84 -1.03
C ARG A 17 17.07 -5.57 -2.53
N SER A 18 17.39 -6.59 -3.32
CA SER A 18 17.58 -6.50 -4.78
C SER A 18 16.27 -6.38 -5.56
N GLN A 19 15.15 -6.85 -5.00
CA GLN A 19 13.84 -6.78 -5.66
C GLN A 19 13.21 -5.38 -5.58
N TRP A 20 13.56 -4.57 -4.57
CA TRP A 20 12.96 -3.24 -4.32
C TRP A 20 13.72 -2.09 -4.98
N LEU A 21 15.03 -2.23 -5.22
CA LEU A 21 15.82 -1.18 -5.86
C LEU A 21 15.56 -1.02 -7.37
N ASN A 22 14.93 -2.02 -8.01
CA ASN A 22 14.60 -1.98 -9.44
C ASN A 22 13.23 -1.33 -9.76
N GLN A 23 12.45 -0.87 -8.77
CA GLN A 23 11.16 -0.21 -9.04
C GLN A 23 11.27 1.27 -9.43
N HIS A 24 12.46 1.87 -9.36
CA HIS A 24 12.63 3.31 -9.53
C HIS A 24 12.90 3.76 -10.98
N ASP A 25 12.66 2.88 -11.96
CA ASP A 25 12.76 3.18 -13.40
C ASP A 25 11.52 2.72 -14.23
N ALA A 26 10.40 2.30 -13.62
CA ALA A 26 9.53 1.30 -14.26
C ALA A 26 8.00 1.53 -14.31
N GLY A 27 7.47 2.72 -14.03
CA GLY A 27 6.01 2.93 -14.20
C GLY A 27 5.42 4.19 -13.57
N ARG A 28 4.10 4.36 -13.72
CA ARG A 28 3.33 5.45 -13.11
C ARG A 28 2.11 4.90 -12.38
N LEU A 29 1.72 5.58 -11.30
CA LEU A 29 0.45 5.32 -10.65
C LEU A 29 -0.71 5.85 -11.50
N ILE A 30 -1.66 4.97 -11.80
CA ILE A 30 -2.96 5.30 -12.35
C ILE A 30 -4.01 5.08 -11.28
N SER A 31 -4.93 6.04 -11.16
CA SER A 31 -6.10 5.94 -10.30
C SER A 31 -7.35 6.26 -11.12
N PHE A 32 -8.34 5.39 -11.03
CA PHE A 32 -9.64 5.58 -11.67
C PHE A 32 -10.74 5.42 -10.64
N SER A 33 -11.62 6.41 -10.56
CA SER A 33 -12.71 6.44 -9.61
C SER A 33 -14.04 6.51 -10.33
N LEU A 34 -14.99 5.69 -9.89
CA LEU A 34 -16.34 5.64 -10.41
C LEU A 34 -17.36 5.55 -9.27
N PRO A 35 -18.56 6.15 -9.45
CA PRO A 35 -19.67 5.87 -8.55
C PRO A 35 -19.99 4.38 -8.54
N CYS A 36 -20.36 3.85 -7.39
CA CYS A 36 -20.75 2.44 -7.27
C CYS A 36 -21.97 2.26 -6.36
N PRO A 37 -22.67 1.12 -6.47
CA PRO A 37 -23.72 0.76 -5.52
C PRO A 37 -23.19 0.63 -4.09
N GLU A 38 -24.11 0.54 -3.14
CA GLU A 38 -23.79 0.15 -1.77
C GLU A 38 -23.22 -1.27 -1.72
N VAL A 39 -22.17 -1.43 -0.94
CA VAL A 39 -21.52 -2.72 -0.70
C VAL A 39 -21.33 -2.91 0.79
N ASP A 40 -21.61 -4.11 1.28
CA ASP A 40 -21.32 -4.47 2.66
C ASP A 40 -19.79 -4.53 2.88
N PHE A 41 -19.29 -3.65 3.74
CA PHE A 41 -17.87 -3.63 4.12
C PHE A 41 -17.38 -4.95 4.69
N ALA A 42 -18.22 -5.65 5.47
CA ALA A 42 -17.86 -6.96 6.00
C ALA A 42 -17.67 -7.97 4.87
N ALA A 43 -18.51 -7.91 3.83
CA ALA A 43 -18.36 -8.73 2.64
C ALA A 43 -17.09 -8.39 1.85
N ILE A 44 -16.74 -7.11 1.68
CA ILE A 44 -15.46 -6.70 1.07
C ILE A 44 -14.27 -7.31 1.82
N LEU A 45 -14.26 -7.17 3.15
CA LEU A 45 -13.16 -7.64 3.99
C LEU A 45 -13.08 -9.18 4.00
N ALA A 46 -14.21 -9.86 3.98
CA ALA A 46 -14.28 -11.32 3.94
C ALA A 46 -13.80 -11.86 2.58
N ALA A 47 -14.25 -11.25 1.47
CA ALA A 47 -13.82 -11.63 0.13
C ALA A 47 -12.30 -11.42 -0.09
N ALA A 48 -11.72 -10.43 0.59
CA ALA A 48 -10.30 -10.11 0.56
C ALA A 48 -9.43 -10.93 1.55
N ALA A 49 -9.96 -12.01 2.13
CA ALA A 49 -9.20 -12.86 3.04
C ALA A 49 -7.90 -13.36 2.39
N GLY A 50 -6.79 -13.28 3.13
CA GLY A 50 -5.46 -13.61 2.62
C GLY A 50 -4.73 -12.49 1.88
N SER A 51 -5.39 -11.36 1.61
CA SER A 51 -4.78 -10.14 1.06
C SER A 51 -4.66 -9.03 2.10
N SER A 52 -3.78 -8.04 1.84
CA SER A 52 -3.78 -6.75 2.52
C SER A 52 -5.18 -6.12 2.40
N ARG A 53 -5.76 -5.73 3.54
CA ARG A 53 -7.08 -5.12 3.62
C ARG A 53 -7.16 -4.14 4.78
N PHE A 54 -8.01 -3.14 4.66
CA PHE A 54 -8.20 -2.14 5.70
C PHE A 54 -9.66 -1.73 5.79
N LEU A 55 -10.02 -1.22 6.96
CA LEU A 55 -11.25 -0.49 7.23
C LEU A 55 -10.87 0.71 8.08
N TRP A 56 -11.30 1.90 7.66
CA TRP A 56 -11.10 3.14 8.38
C TRP A 56 -12.42 3.91 8.41
N ARG A 57 -12.75 4.47 9.56
CA ARG A 57 -13.95 5.28 9.74
C ARG A 57 -13.61 6.48 10.61
N ASP A 58 -14.02 7.67 10.18
CA ASP A 58 -13.93 8.87 11.00
C ASP A 58 -15.22 9.11 11.81
N PRO A 59 -15.16 10.02 12.80
CA PRO A 59 -16.34 10.42 13.57
C PRO A 59 -17.42 11.14 12.74
N ASP A 60 -17.05 11.71 11.59
CA ASP A 60 -17.93 12.52 10.74
C ASP A 60 -18.72 11.66 9.73
N GLY A 61 -18.53 10.34 9.75
CA GLY A 61 -19.31 9.36 8.99
C GLY A 61 -18.69 8.95 7.66
N VAL A 62 -17.43 9.33 7.37
CA VAL A 62 -16.68 8.79 6.24
C VAL A 62 -16.22 7.38 6.58
N THR A 63 -16.57 6.41 5.74
CA THR A 63 -16.02 5.04 5.81
C THR A 63 -15.22 4.74 4.56
N LEU A 64 -13.98 4.28 4.75
CA LEU A 64 -13.09 3.80 3.71
C LEU A 64 -12.77 2.34 3.97
N ALA A 65 -12.93 1.50 2.96
CA ALA A 65 -12.50 0.11 3.00
C ALA A 65 -11.74 -0.23 1.74
N GLY A 66 -10.94 -1.27 1.78
CA GLY A 66 -10.25 -1.69 0.57
C GLY A 66 -9.35 -2.87 0.78
N PHE A 67 -8.84 -3.36 -0.34
CA PHE A 67 -8.03 -4.56 -0.39
C PHE A 67 -7.08 -4.58 -1.59
N GLY A 68 -6.16 -5.53 -1.54
CA GLY A 68 -5.05 -5.62 -2.47
C GLY A 68 -4.00 -4.55 -2.20
N THR A 69 -2.96 -4.52 -3.03
CA THR A 69 -1.85 -3.58 -2.89
C THR A 69 -1.42 -3.16 -4.28
N ALA A 70 -1.67 -1.89 -4.62
CA ALA A 70 -1.14 -1.27 -5.82
C ALA A 70 0.34 -0.92 -5.64
N THR A 71 0.67 -0.42 -4.45
CA THR A 71 2.06 -0.19 -4.00
C THR A 71 2.09 -0.09 -2.48
N ASN A 72 3.27 -0.20 -1.88
CA ASN A 72 3.49 0.06 -0.47
C ASN A 72 4.75 0.90 -0.25
N LEU A 73 4.72 1.68 0.83
CA LEU A 73 5.81 2.51 1.29
C LEU A 73 6.32 1.95 2.61
N ILE A 74 7.62 1.72 2.70
CA ILE A 74 8.28 1.18 3.90
C ILE A 74 9.46 2.09 4.24
N ALA A 75 9.62 2.37 5.53
CA ALA A 75 10.78 3.10 6.02
C ALA A 75 11.22 2.61 7.41
N TYR A 76 12.49 2.81 7.71
CA TYR A 76 13.15 2.35 8.94
C TYR A 76 13.94 3.50 9.59
N GLY A 77 14.27 3.33 10.87
CA GLY A 77 15.11 4.27 11.62
C GLY A 77 14.38 5.52 12.10
N SER A 78 15.16 6.50 12.57
CA SER A 78 14.66 7.77 13.13
C SER A 78 13.92 8.60 12.09
N GLU A 79 14.40 8.59 10.84
CA GLU A 79 13.86 9.39 9.74
C GLU A 79 12.68 8.73 9.01
N ARG A 80 12.11 7.64 9.55
CA ARG A 80 11.05 6.90 8.84
C ARG A 80 9.81 7.74 8.52
N VAL A 81 9.49 8.73 9.35
CA VAL A 81 8.34 9.62 9.12
C VAL A 81 8.59 10.54 7.93
N SER A 82 9.73 11.23 7.90
CA SER A 82 10.11 12.12 6.80
C SER A 82 10.34 11.35 5.50
N GLN A 83 10.87 10.12 5.58
CA GLN A 83 11.01 9.23 4.42
C GLN A 83 9.65 8.81 3.84
N ILE A 84 8.69 8.39 4.65
CA ILE A 84 7.34 8.05 4.16
C ILE A 84 6.67 9.29 3.53
N GLN A 85 6.82 10.46 4.13
CA GLN A 85 6.30 11.71 3.56
C GLN A 85 6.89 12.00 2.18
N ALA A 86 8.21 11.90 2.04
CA ALA A 86 8.88 12.11 0.75
C ALA A 86 8.45 11.09 -0.30
N GLN A 87 8.39 9.80 0.07
CA GLN A 87 7.92 8.73 -0.81
C GLN A 87 6.46 8.97 -1.27
N ALA A 88 5.57 9.36 -0.36
CA ALA A 88 4.18 9.65 -0.68
C ALA A 88 4.05 10.86 -1.63
N GLN A 89 4.82 11.92 -1.40
CA GLN A 89 4.85 13.08 -2.29
C GLN A 89 5.31 12.70 -3.70
N GLN A 90 6.36 11.89 -3.83
CA GLN A 90 6.86 11.42 -5.12
C GLN A 90 5.83 10.52 -5.84
N LEU A 91 5.21 9.61 -5.10
CA LEU A 91 4.17 8.72 -5.60
C LEU A 91 3.01 9.52 -6.21
N PHE A 92 2.46 10.47 -5.45
CA PHE A 92 1.29 11.24 -5.91
C PHE A 92 1.64 12.33 -6.94
N ALA A 93 2.87 12.87 -6.95
CA ALA A 93 3.30 13.83 -7.96
C ALA A 93 3.34 13.22 -9.38
N SER A 94 3.61 11.92 -9.48
CA SER A 94 3.65 11.19 -10.75
C SER A 94 2.32 10.52 -11.13
N ALA A 95 1.33 10.54 -10.22
CA ALA A 95 0.05 9.88 -10.43
C ALA A 95 -0.76 10.51 -11.56
N ARG A 96 -1.63 9.72 -12.20
CA ARG A 96 -2.64 10.18 -13.14
C ARG A 96 -4.01 9.74 -12.67
N LEU A 97 -4.90 10.71 -12.47
CA LEU A 97 -6.32 10.47 -12.22
C LEU A 97 -7.04 10.43 -13.56
N LEU A 98 -7.69 9.32 -13.89
CA LEU A 98 -8.33 9.11 -15.20
C LEU A 98 -9.79 9.59 -15.26
N ALA A 99 -10.34 10.02 -14.13
CA ALA A 99 -11.69 10.54 -14.00
C ALA A 99 -11.70 11.76 -13.07
N ASP A 100 -12.74 12.58 -13.17
CA ASP A 100 -12.99 13.64 -12.21
C ASP A 100 -13.34 13.01 -10.86
N THR A 101 -12.31 12.87 -10.03
CA THR A 101 -12.35 12.10 -8.80
C THR A 101 -12.61 13.05 -7.64
N PRO A 102 -13.73 12.89 -6.89
CA PRO A 102 -13.96 13.71 -5.71
C PRO A 102 -12.81 13.56 -4.72
N ALA A 103 -12.50 14.64 -4.00
CA ALA A 103 -11.37 14.66 -3.06
C ALA A 103 -11.44 13.54 -2.00
N LEU A 104 -12.65 13.13 -1.60
CA LEU A 104 -12.84 12.01 -0.68
C LEU A 104 -12.50 10.65 -1.30
N ALA A 105 -12.77 10.48 -2.60
CA ALA A 105 -12.52 9.24 -3.35
C ALA A 105 -11.08 9.14 -3.88
N ALA A 106 -10.30 10.22 -3.80
CA ALA A 106 -8.91 10.26 -4.22
C ALA A 106 -8.09 9.12 -3.57
N PRO A 107 -7.05 8.62 -4.27
CA PRO A 107 -6.22 7.52 -3.77
C PRO A 107 -5.52 7.88 -2.47
N ARG A 108 -5.59 7.00 -1.46
CA ARG A 108 -5.05 7.24 -0.12
C ARG A 108 -4.18 6.08 0.34
N LEU A 109 -3.12 6.43 1.06
CA LEU A 109 -2.24 5.48 1.74
C LEU A 109 -2.80 5.15 3.12
N PHE A 110 -2.84 3.87 3.47
CA PHE A 110 -3.30 3.37 4.77
C PHE A 110 -2.20 2.58 5.45
N GLY A 111 -1.96 2.85 6.72
CA GLY A 111 -0.90 2.19 7.45
C GLY A 111 -0.55 2.93 8.72
N GLY A 112 0.70 2.77 9.16
CA GLY A 112 1.13 3.42 10.38
C GLY A 112 2.61 3.27 10.67
N PHE A 113 2.96 3.79 11.84
CA PHE A 113 4.30 3.74 12.40
C PHE A 113 4.29 2.87 13.64
N ALA A 114 5.37 2.12 13.85
CA ALA A 114 5.64 1.51 15.14
C ALA A 114 5.77 2.61 16.21
N PHE A 115 5.18 2.36 17.38
CA PHE A 115 5.21 3.26 18.54
C PHE A 115 6.63 3.62 18.95
N ARG A 116 7.56 2.66 18.84
CA ARG A 116 8.95 2.81 19.24
C ARG A 116 9.84 3.09 18.02
N PRO A 117 10.75 4.07 18.11
CA PRO A 117 11.66 4.40 17.01
C PRO A 117 12.75 3.36 16.77
N ASP A 118 13.08 2.57 17.79
CA ASP A 118 14.05 1.49 17.77
C ASP A 118 13.41 0.11 17.49
N PHE A 119 12.16 0.10 17.03
CA PHE A 119 11.49 -1.15 16.68
C PHE A 119 12.20 -1.83 15.51
N VAL A 120 12.61 -3.07 15.73
CA VAL A 120 13.14 -3.97 14.72
C VAL A 120 12.18 -5.15 14.63
N PRO A 121 11.55 -5.40 13.47
CA PRO A 121 10.66 -6.54 13.31
C PRO A 121 11.39 -7.85 13.61
N ASP A 122 10.88 -8.64 14.56
CA ASP A 122 11.38 -9.97 14.87
C ASP A 122 10.30 -11.03 14.62
N ASN A 123 10.73 -12.25 14.25
CA ASN A 123 9.93 -13.46 14.13
C ASN A 123 8.47 -13.26 13.61
N ILE A 124 7.51 -13.07 14.51
CA ILE A 124 6.07 -12.94 14.23
C ILE A 124 5.64 -11.56 13.73
N TRP A 125 6.48 -10.53 13.91
CA TRP A 125 6.23 -9.15 13.49
C TRP A 125 6.90 -8.78 12.16
N THR A 126 7.55 -9.72 11.49
CA THR A 126 8.28 -9.47 10.24
C THR A 126 7.43 -8.86 9.13
N ALA A 127 6.10 -9.09 9.14
CA ALA A 127 5.15 -8.47 8.22
C ALA A 127 4.84 -6.99 8.52
N PHE A 128 5.25 -6.48 9.68
CA PHE A 128 4.96 -5.12 10.14
C PHE A 128 6.25 -4.32 10.27
N GLY A 129 6.58 -3.53 9.25
CA GLY A 129 7.73 -2.63 9.29
C GLY A 129 7.57 -1.48 10.31
N PRO A 130 8.66 -0.82 10.73
CA PRO A 130 8.61 0.34 11.63
C PRO A 130 7.82 1.52 11.09
N ALA A 131 7.73 1.64 9.76
CA ALA A 131 6.75 2.42 9.05
C ALA A 131 6.29 1.59 7.84
N HIS A 132 4.99 1.39 7.69
CA HIS A 132 4.43 0.64 6.56
C HIS A 132 3.09 1.25 6.17
N PHE A 133 2.98 1.69 4.93
CA PHE A 133 1.78 2.25 4.33
C PHE A 133 1.48 1.52 3.02
N VAL A 134 0.21 1.24 2.77
CA VAL A 134 -0.28 0.54 1.58
C VAL A 134 -1.20 1.47 0.82
N LEU A 135 -0.96 1.60 -0.49
CA LEU A 135 -1.96 2.08 -1.42
C LEU A 135 -2.77 0.85 -1.88
N PRO A 136 -4.05 0.74 -1.52
CA PRO A 136 -4.86 -0.42 -1.87
C PRO A 136 -5.12 -0.45 -3.38
N HIS A 137 -5.24 -1.64 -3.95
CA HIS A 137 -5.64 -1.77 -5.37
C HIS A 137 -7.11 -1.39 -5.56
N TYR A 138 -7.97 -1.77 -4.62
CA TYR A 138 -9.38 -1.34 -4.57
C TYR A 138 -9.64 -0.55 -3.29
N GLN A 139 -10.19 0.65 -3.42
CA GLN A 139 -10.62 1.52 -2.32
C GLN A 139 -12.09 1.88 -2.52
N TYR A 140 -12.93 1.46 -1.58
CA TYR A 140 -14.33 1.86 -1.49
C TYR A 140 -14.47 3.00 -0.47
N LEU A 141 -15.24 4.03 -0.84
CA LEU A 141 -15.62 5.16 0.00
C LEU A 141 -17.13 5.17 0.17
N GLU A 142 -17.59 5.46 1.38
CA GLU A 142 -18.98 5.81 1.68
C GLU A 142 -19.04 7.04 2.58
N GLN A 143 -19.85 8.02 2.20
CA GLN A 143 -20.24 9.14 3.06
C GLN A 143 -21.69 9.53 2.75
N GLY A 144 -22.61 9.25 3.67
CA GLY A 144 -24.03 9.49 3.45
C GLY A 144 -24.56 8.71 2.25
N ALA A 145 -24.95 9.40 1.19
CA ALA A 145 -25.41 8.78 -0.05
C ALA A 145 -24.29 8.60 -1.11
N GLU A 146 -23.13 9.23 -0.90
CA GLU A 146 -22.03 9.19 -1.85
C GLU A 146 -21.22 7.91 -1.66
N ARG A 147 -20.99 7.19 -2.77
CA ARG A 147 -20.31 5.90 -2.79
C ARG A 147 -19.42 5.82 -4.01
N TRP A 148 -18.15 5.50 -3.79
CA TRP A 148 -17.15 5.48 -4.85
C TRP A 148 -16.27 4.26 -4.74
N LEU A 149 -15.95 3.66 -5.89
CA LEU A 149 -14.89 2.70 -6.05
C LEU A 149 -13.72 3.39 -6.75
N THR A 150 -12.55 3.32 -6.13
CA THR A 150 -11.28 3.79 -6.67
C THR A 150 -10.35 2.61 -6.90
N ILE A 151 -9.87 2.47 -8.13
CA ILE A 151 -8.96 1.42 -8.58
C ILE A 151 -7.59 2.03 -8.81
N ASN A 152 -6.58 1.51 -8.12
CA ASN A 152 -5.20 1.97 -8.20
C ASN A 152 -4.32 0.90 -8.83
N ALA A 153 -3.56 1.26 -9.85
CA ALA A 153 -2.61 0.35 -10.49
C ALA A 153 -1.31 1.07 -10.81
N PHE A 154 -0.20 0.35 -10.69
CA PHE A 154 1.08 0.80 -11.23
C PHE A 154 1.27 0.15 -12.59
N ILE A 155 1.42 0.95 -13.63
CA ILE A 155 1.62 0.46 -15.00
C ILE A 155 2.96 0.91 -15.55
N ALA A 156 3.49 0.19 -16.53
CA ALA A 156 4.68 0.64 -17.22
C ALA A 156 4.41 1.99 -17.92
N PRO A 157 5.43 2.83 -18.17
CA PRO A 157 5.23 4.17 -18.74
C PRO A 157 4.50 4.15 -20.08
N ASP A 158 4.71 3.09 -20.87
CA ASP A 158 4.19 2.92 -22.22
C ASP A 158 2.86 2.13 -22.28
N ASP A 159 2.37 1.61 -21.14
CA ASP A 159 1.10 0.90 -21.10
C ASP A 159 -0.09 1.85 -21.24
N ASP A 160 -1.12 1.41 -21.97
CA ASP A 160 -2.39 2.11 -22.09
C ASP A 160 -3.19 1.98 -20.77
N PRO A 161 -3.48 3.10 -20.08
CA PRO A 161 -4.28 3.07 -18.87
C PRO A 161 -5.69 2.49 -19.05
N ALA A 162 -6.26 2.53 -20.26
CA ALA A 162 -7.58 1.97 -20.53
C ALA A 162 -7.60 0.43 -20.54
N ALA A 163 -6.45 -0.22 -20.78
CA ALA A 163 -6.35 -1.68 -20.87
C ALA A 163 -6.45 -2.41 -19.51
N ILE A 164 -6.26 -1.67 -18.41
CA ILE A 164 -6.24 -2.16 -17.03
C ILE A 164 -7.51 -1.81 -16.25
N LEU A 165 -8.40 -1.00 -16.82
CA LEU A 165 -9.70 -0.73 -16.19
C LEU A 165 -10.66 -1.90 -16.45
N PRO A 166 -11.47 -2.31 -15.46
CA PRO A 166 -12.55 -3.25 -15.69
C PRO A 166 -13.54 -2.68 -16.72
N GLN A 167 -13.93 -3.49 -17.70
CA GLN A 167 -14.91 -3.14 -18.74
C GLN A 167 -16.35 -3.23 -18.24
#